data_AF-A0AAE9AEV4-F1
#
_entry.id   AF-A0AAE9AEV4-F1
#
_cell.length_a   1.000
_cell.length_b   1.000
_cell.length_c   1.000
_cell.angle_alpha   90.00
_cell.angle_beta   90.00
_cell.angle_gamma   90.00
#
_symmetry.space_group_name_H-M   'P 1'
#
loop_
_entity.id
_entity.type
_entity.pdbx_description
1 polymer ?
#
loop_
_entity_poly.entity_id
_entity_poly.type
_entity_poly.pdbx_seq_one_letter_code
_entity_poly.pdbx_strand_id
1 'polypeptide(L)'
;MGNQYVKPQRTGNSPYTRSGVPPPALVKTGDKPLHRVNDRMSLELHMADERVRASGLSPAEREWRKKWVHDQHLHADEPVVVDAVHRQLNPIRIAYRLPWDKFYLHYLKPTFGVYYGTAVRVTVPKLLMAFVVVQTAYYYWKYEVKDWTHLRGLESMPQKEVIVNAPAIESKFPGLMDKGLANPSKDDYYTPTFNKRTAYLDVGETKRPW
;
A
#
# COMPACT_ATOMS: atom_id res chain seq x y z
N MET A 1 -54.99 13.62 11.82
CA MET A 1 -55.93 14.23 10.85
C MET A 1 -55.74 13.50 9.53
N GLY A 2 -56.66 12.62 9.15
CA GLY A 2 -56.53 11.82 7.94
C GLY A 2 -56.85 12.68 6.70
N ASN A 3 -55.97 12.67 5.71
CA ASN A 3 -56.23 13.28 4.40
C ASN A 3 -57.43 12.59 3.76
N GLN A 4 -58.61 13.21 3.84
CA GLN A 4 -59.79 12.74 3.13
C GLN A 4 -59.54 12.91 1.63
N TYR A 5 -59.23 11.80 0.97
CA TYR A 5 -59.07 11.78 -0.48
C TYR A 5 -60.42 12.04 -1.15
N VAL A 6 -60.57 13.18 -1.81
CA VAL A 6 -61.72 13.51 -2.65
C VAL A 6 -61.38 13.17 -4.10
N LYS A 7 -62.14 12.26 -4.71
CA LYS A 7 -61.95 11.89 -6.12
C LYS A 7 -62.33 13.10 -7.01
N PRO A 8 -61.47 13.51 -7.98
CA PRO A 8 -61.82 14.57 -8.92
C PRO A 8 -62.99 14.14 -9.82
N GLN A 9 -63.80 15.11 -10.24
CA GLN A 9 -64.94 14.89 -11.13
C GLN A 9 -64.48 14.31 -12.49
N ARG A 10 -65.22 13.34 -13.00
CA ARG A 10 -64.92 12.70 -14.29
C ARG A 10 -65.38 13.62 -15.41
N THR A 11 -64.44 14.14 -16.19
CA THR A 11 -64.69 15.10 -17.27
C THR A 11 -64.73 14.46 -18.66
N GLY A 12 -64.37 13.18 -18.81
CA GLY A 12 -64.39 12.52 -20.11
C GLY A 12 -64.78 11.04 -20.13
N ASN A 13 -64.81 10.48 -21.34
CA ASN A 13 -65.33 9.15 -21.64
C ASN A 13 -64.25 8.07 -21.77
N SER A 14 -62.96 8.39 -21.54
CA SER A 14 -61.92 7.38 -21.59
C SER A 14 -62.16 6.32 -20.50
N PRO A 15 -62.17 5.02 -20.85
CA PRO A 15 -62.30 3.95 -19.85
C PRO A 15 -60.99 3.72 -19.09
N TYR A 16 -59.89 4.32 -19.54
CA TYR A 16 -58.53 4.05 -19.05
C TYR A 16 -57.99 5.07 -18.06
N THR A 17 -58.65 6.21 -17.87
CA THR A 17 -58.20 7.27 -16.94
C THR A 17 -59.26 7.60 -15.90
N ARG A 18 -58.83 7.87 -14.67
CA ARG A 18 -59.74 8.19 -13.56
C ARG A 18 -60.50 9.50 -13.74
N SER A 19 -59.88 10.47 -14.42
CA SER A 19 -60.50 11.73 -14.84
C SER A 19 -61.36 11.59 -16.09
N GLY A 20 -61.25 10.49 -16.83
CA GLY A 20 -61.96 10.27 -18.09
C GLY A 20 -61.36 11.00 -19.30
N VAL A 21 -60.35 11.84 -19.10
CA VAL A 21 -59.60 12.49 -20.19
C VAL A 21 -58.66 11.45 -20.82
N PRO A 22 -58.63 11.26 -22.14
CA PRO A 22 -57.71 10.31 -22.76
C PRO A 22 -56.26 10.64 -22.39
N PRO A 23 -55.38 9.64 -22.22
CA PRO A 23 -53.97 9.89 -21.96
C PRO A 23 -53.37 10.71 -23.12
N PRO A 24 -52.39 11.59 -22.85
CA PRO A 24 -51.76 12.37 -23.90
C PRO A 24 -51.20 11.45 -24.99
N ALA A 25 -51.49 11.78 -26.25
CA ALA A 25 -51.05 10.98 -27.38
C ALA A 25 -49.52 10.94 -27.45
N LEU A 26 -48.95 9.74 -27.54
CA LEU A 26 -47.51 9.57 -27.69
C LEU A 26 -47.09 10.05 -29.08
N VAL A 27 -46.16 11.00 -29.13
CA VAL A 27 -45.54 11.45 -30.38
C VAL A 27 -44.65 10.33 -30.91
N LYS A 28 -44.98 9.78 -32.09
CA LYS A 28 -44.17 8.76 -32.76
C LYS A 28 -42.94 9.39 -33.39
N THR A 29 -41.78 9.28 -32.75
CA THR A 29 -40.48 9.53 -33.38
C THR A 29 -39.82 8.20 -33.76
N GLY A 30 -40.09 7.74 -34.99
CA GLY A 30 -39.33 6.68 -35.68
C GLY A 30 -39.70 5.23 -35.35
N ASP A 31 -39.18 4.32 -36.18
CA ASP A 31 -39.41 2.85 -36.19
C ASP A 31 -38.73 2.09 -35.04
N LYS A 32 -38.28 2.79 -33.99
CA LYS A 32 -37.61 2.17 -32.84
C LYS A 32 -38.66 1.88 -31.76
N PRO A 33 -38.61 0.71 -31.08
CA PRO A 33 -39.45 0.47 -29.92
C PRO A 33 -39.16 1.52 -28.85
N LEU A 34 -40.24 2.09 -28.29
CA LEU A 34 -40.22 3.12 -27.25
C LEU A 34 -39.51 2.58 -26.00
N HIS A 35 -38.26 2.97 -25.81
CA HIS A 35 -37.56 2.91 -24.53
C HIS A 35 -37.30 4.34 -24.07
N ARG A 36 -37.33 4.58 -22.75
CA ARG A 36 -36.84 5.85 -22.20
C ARG A 36 -35.34 5.93 -22.53
N VAL A 37 -34.90 7.08 -23.04
CA VAL A 37 -33.56 7.33 -23.63
C VAL A 37 -32.37 6.95 -22.71
N ASN A 38 -32.60 6.70 -21.42
CA ASN A 38 -31.55 6.46 -20.41
C ASN A 38 -31.72 5.18 -19.56
N ASP A 39 -32.62 4.24 -19.87
CA ASP A 39 -32.77 3.03 -19.07
C ASP A 39 -31.85 1.92 -19.60
N ARG A 40 -30.65 1.76 -19.01
CA ARG A 40 -29.87 0.54 -19.22
C ARG A 40 -30.68 -0.59 -18.60
N MET A 41 -30.92 -1.68 -19.32
CA MET A 41 -31.71 -2.86 -18.87
C MET A 41 -31.02 -3.65 -17.73
N SER A 42 -30.49 -2.97 -16.71
CA SER A 42 -30.17 -3.60 -15.44
C SER A 42 -31.48 -3.91 -14.72
N LEU A 43 -31.63 -5.14 -14.26
CA LEU A 43 -32.83 -5.55 -13.51
C LEU A 43 -33.01 -4.70 -12.26
N GLU A 44 -31.91 -4.24 -11.67
CA GLU A 44 -31.92 -3.40 -10.47
C GLU A 44 -32.57 -2.04 -10.72
N LEU A 45 -32.30 -1.36 -11.85
CA LEU A 45 -32.94 -0.08 -12.16
C LEU A 45 -34.36 -0.25 -12.69
N HIS A 46 -34.58 -1.18 -13.62
CA HIS A 46 -35.88 -1.34 -14.28
C HIS A 46 -36.94 -1.93 -13.33
N MET A 47 -36.53 -2.82 -12.42
CA MET A 47 -37.43 -3.39 -11.40
C MET A 47 -37.43 -2.60 -10.09
N ALA A 48 -36.69 -1.48 -9.97
CA ALA A 48 -36.74 -0.62 -8.78
C ALA A 48 -38.13 0.00 -8.59
N ASP A 49 -38.80 0.37 -9.69
CA ASP A 49 -40.16 0.91 -9.66
C ASP A 49 -41.20 -0.21 -9.48
N GLU A 50 -41.99 -0.14 -8.40
CA GLU A 50 -42.97 -1.15 -8.03
C GLU A 50 -44.09 -1.30 -9.06
N ARG A 51 -44.42 -0.21 -9.79
CA ARG A 51 -45.45 -0.23 -10.84
C ARG A 51 -45.01 -1.02 -12.06
N VAL A 52 -43.74 -0.87 -12.44
CA VAL A 52 -43.12 -1.60 -13.55
C VAL A 52 -42.95 -3.07 -13.18
N ARG A 53 -42.61 -3.35 -11.92
CA ARG A 53 -42.55 -4.70 -11.36
C ARG A 53 -43.90 -5.42 -11.41
N ALA A 54 -44.98 -4.71 -11.09
CA ALA A 54 -46.34 -5.26 -11.11
C ALA A 54 -46.89 -5.49 -12.54
N SER A 55 -46.45 -4.71 -13.53
CA SER A 55 -46.86 -4.89 -14.94
C SER A 55 -46.10 -6.00 -15.67
N GLY A 56 -44.94 -6.42 -15.14
CA GLY A 56 -44.05 -7.38 -15.80
C GLY A 56 -43.42 -6.81 -17.09
N LEU A 57 -42.58 -7.62 -17.76
CA LEU A 57 -41.97 -7.25 -19.04
C LEU A 57 -42.89 -7.59 -20.21
N SER A 58 -43.03 -6.65 -21.15
CA SER A 58 -43.65 -6.89 -22.46
C SER A 58 -42.87 -7.93 -23.27
N PRO A 59 -43.49 -8.57 -24.30
CA PRO A 59 -42.79 -9.52 -25.16
C PRO A 59 -41.52 -8.94 -25.81
N ALA A 60 -41.58 -7.68 -26.27
CA ALA A 60 -40.44 -7.00 -26.87
C ALA A 60 -39.30 -6.76 -25.86
N GLU A 61 -39.62 -6.31 -24.64
CA GLU A 61 -38.62 -6.13 -23.58
C GLU A 61 -38.01 -7.47 -23.15
N ARG A 62 -38.79 -8.56 -23.20
CA ARG A 62 -38.31 -9.91 -22.89
C ARG A 62 -37.31 -10.41 -23.93
N GLU A 63 -37.52 -10.11 -25.21
CA GLU A 63 -36.57 -10.40 -26.28
C GLU A 63 -35.27 -9.59 -26.13
N TRP A 64 -35.39 -8.30 -25.85
CA TRP A 64 -34.23 -7.44 -25.58
C TRP A 64 -33.45 -7.89 -24.35
N ARG A 65 -34.16 -8.30 -23.28
CA ARG A 65 -33.53 -8.84 -22.08
C ARG A 65 -32.76 -10.12 -22.38
N LYS A 66 -33.29 -11.03 -23.21
CA LYS A 66 -32.59 -12.24 -23.64
C LYS A 66 -31.27 -11.91 -24.36
N LYS A 67 -31.30 -10.94 -25.28
CA LYS A 67 -30.09 -10.43 -25.94
C LYS A 67 -29.10 -9.84 -24.95
N TRP A 68 -29.56 -8.98 -24.05
CA TRP A 68 -28.71 -8.39 -23.01
C TRP A 68 -28.08 -9.43 -22.08
N VAL A 69 -28.82 -10.46 -21.63
CA VAL A 69 -28.25 -11.58 -20.85
C VAL A 69 -27.16 -12.26 -21.67
N HIS A 70 -27.45 -12.52 -22.94
CA HIS A 70 -26.52 -13.21 -23.82
C HIS A 70 -25.21 -12.41 -23.98
N ASP A 71 -25.31 -11.09 -24.12
CA ASP A 71 -24.17 -10.16 -24.22
C ASP A 71 -23.34 -10.07 -22.92
N GLN A 72 -23.84 -10.57 -21.78
CA GLN A 72 -23.03 -10.68 -20.55
C GLN A 72 -22.12 -11.92 -20.54
N HIS A 73 -22.27 -12.85 -21.48
CA HIS A 73 -21.32 -13.96 -21.60
C HIS A 73 -20.02 -13.42 -22.16
N LEU A 74 -18.99 -13.45 -21.34
CA LEU A 74 -17.62 -13.13 -21.73
C LEU A 74 -17.13 -14.17 -22.76
N HIS A 75 -16.21 -13.73 -23.62
CA HIS A 75 -15.55 -14.67 -24.53
C HIS A 75 -14.76 -15.71 -23.72
N ALA A 76 -14.58 -16.93 -24.25
CA ALA A 76 -13.83 -17.98 -23.55
C ALA A 76 -12.37 -17.56 -23.23
N ASP A 77 -11.82 -16.65 -24.03
CA ASP A 77 -10.47 -16.12 -23.86
C ASP A 77 -10.37 -14.93 -22.89
N GLU A 78 -11.50 -14.45 -22.36
CA GLU A 78 -11.54 -13.36 -21.41
C GLU A 78 -11.52 -13.88 -19.96
N PRO A 79 -10.78 -13.23 -19.04
CA PRO A 79 -10.03 -11.99 -19.21
C PRO A 79 -8.64 -12.20 -19.85
N VAL A 80 -8.32 -11.41 -20.88
CA VAL A 80 -6.99 -11.41 -21.50
C VAL A 80 -6.01 -10.62 -20.61
N VAL A 81 -5.11 -11.33 -19.94
CA VAL A 81 -4.03 -10.70 -19.16
C VAL A 81 -2.90 -10.33 -20.12
N VAL A 82 -2.75 -9.04 -20.43
CA VAL A 82 -1.70 -8.55 -21.33
C VAL A 82 -0.36 -8.47 -20.59
N ASP A 83 0.49 -9.48 -20.79
CA ASP A 83 1.83 -9.53 -20.19
C ASP A 83 2.77 -8.38 -20.61
N ALA A 84 2.53 -7.78 -21.78
CA ALA A 84 3.40 -6.74 -22.35
C ALA A 84 3.55 -5.49 -21.47
N VAL A 85 2.50 -5.11 -20.72
CA VAL A 85 2.55 -3.98 -19.77
C VAL A 85 3.43 -4.30 -18.56
N HIS A 86 3.58 -5.59 -18.22
CA HIS A 86 4.41 -6.06 -17.10
C HIS A 86 5.82 -6.53 -17.52
N ARG A 87 6.13 -6.49 -18.82
CA ARG A 87 7.36 -7.06 -19.40
C ARG A 87 8.55 -6.10 -19.47
N GLN A 88 8.35 -4.81 -19.22
CA GLN A 88 9.41 -3.79 -19.23
C GLN A 88 10.28 -3.77 -17.94
N LEU A 89 10.60 -4.95 -17.37
CA LEU A 89 11.41 -5.03 -16.15
C LEU A 89 12.90 -5.21 -16.48
N ASN A 90 13.77 -4.54 -15.71
CA ASN A 90 15.23 -4.72 -15.74
C ASN A 90 15.60 -6.23 -15.57
N PRO A 91 16.54 -6.79 -16.36
CA PRO A 91 16.97 -8.18 -16.25
C PRO A 91 17.38 -8.60 -14.83
N ILE A 92 18.04 -7.72 -14.06
CA ILE A 92 18.39 -7.98 -12.66
C ILE A 92 17.13 -8.20 -11.82
N ARG A 93 16.10 -7.38 -12.08
CA ARG A 93 14.80 -7.49 -11.40
C ARG A 93 14.06 -8.77 -11.77
N ILE A 94 14.17 -9.21 -13.02
CA ILE A 94 13.61 -10.49 -13.45
C ILE A 94 14.31 -11.63 -12.70
N ALA A 95 15.65 -11.62 -12.65
CA ALA A 95 16.44 -12.69 -12.07
C ALA A 95 16.10 -12.96 -10.59
N TYR A 96 16.08 -11.92 -9.73
CA TYR A 96 15.78 -12.13 -8.30
C TYR A 96 14.30 -12.40 -8.02
N ARG A 97 13.38 -11.98 -8.92
CA ARG A 97 11.93 -12.17 -8.76
C ARG A 97 11.46 -13.54 -9.24
N LEU A 98 12.13 -14.11 -10.24
CA LEU A 98 11.79 -15.38 -10.90
C LEU A 98 11.52 -16.56 -9.95
N PRO A 99 12.36 -16.86 -8.93
CA PRO A 99 12.08 -18.00 -8.04
C PRO A 99 10.76 -17.83 -7.27
N TRP A 100 10.50 -16.63 -6.76
CA TRP A 100 9.27 -16.31 -6.03
C TRP A 100 8.03 -16.25 -6.93
N ASP A 101 8.19 -15.83 -8.18
CA ASP A 101 7.11 -15.84 -9.17
C ASP A 101 6.70 -17.27 -9.53
N LYS A 102 7.67 -18.17 -9.75
CA LYS A 102 7.39 -19.59 -9.99
C LYS A 102 6.72 -20.22 -8.77
N PHE A 103 7.22 -19.95 -7.57
CA PHE A 103 6.62 -20.44 -6.34
C PHE A 103 5.17 -19.95 -6.17
N TYR A 104 4.91 -18.69 -6.51
CA TYR A 104 3.57 -18.12 -6.46
C TYR A 104 2.62 -18.80 -7.45
N LEU A 105 3.02 -18.96 -8.71
CA LEU A 105 2.17 -19.53 -9.75
C LEU A 105 1.84 -21.01 -9.51
N HIS A 106 2.83 -21.80 -9.09
CA HIS A 106 2.68 -23.25 -8.97
C HIS A 106 2.14 -23.71 -7.61
N TYR A 107 2.36 -22.96 -6.53
CA TYR A 107 2.02 -23.42 -5.18
C TYR A 107 1.10 -22.44 -4.43
N LEU A 108 1.43 -21.15 -4.38
CA LEU A 108 0.66 -20.21 -3.55
C LEU A 108 -0.72 -19.90 -4.14
N LYS A 109 -0.78 -19.60 -5.44
CA LYS A 109 -2.02 -19.27 -6.15
C LYS A 109 -3.05 -20.41 -6.10
N PRO A 110 -2.72 -21.69 -6.39
CA PRO A 110 -3.71 -22.77 -6.33
C PRO A 110 -4.16 -23.10 -4.91
N THR A 111 -3.27 -22.97 -3.92
CA THR A 111 -3.56 -23.38 -2.53
C THR A 111 -4.30 -22.30 -1.74
N PHE A 112 -3.85 -21.05 -1.84
CA PHE A 112 -4.35 -19.94 -1.01
C PHE A 112 -5.22 -18.94 -1.78
N GLY A 113 -5.38 -19.14 -3.08
CA GLY A 113 -6.07 -18.20 -3.96
C GLY A 113 -5.23 -16.93 -4.24
N VAL A 114 -5.83 -16.02 -5.01
CA VAL A 114 -5.13 -14.83 -5.51
C VAL A 114 -4.78 -13.85 -4.38
N TYR A 115 -5.72 -13.61 -3.46
CA TYR A 115 -5.54 -12.61 -2.41
C TYR A 115 -4.43 -12.97 -1.41
N TYR A 116 -4.55 -14.13 -0.73
CA TYR A 116 -3.55 -14.54 0.24
C TYR A 116 -2.23 -14.93 -0.42
N GLY A 117 -2.27 -15.56 -1.60
CA GLY A 117 -1.05 -15.89 -2.34
C GLY A 117 -0.24 -14.64 -2.74
N THR A 118 -0.90 -13.55 -3.13
CA THR A 118 -0.20 -12.29 -3.47
C THR A 118 0.39 -11.63 -2.24
N ALA A 119 -0.32 -11.65 -1.11
CA ALA A 119 0.21 -11.16 0.16
C ALA A 119 1.52 -11.88 0.53
N VAL A 120 1.52 -13.22 0.52
CA VAL A 120 2.71 -14.04 0.84
C VAL A 120 3.86 -13.80 -0.14
N ARG A 121 3.57 -13.75 -1.46
CA ARG A 121 4.58 -13.48 -2.50
C ARG A 121 5.31 -12.16 -2.29
N VAL A 122 4.65 -11.15 -1.72
CA VAL A 122 5.23 -9.81 -1.53
C VAL A 122 5.90 -9.66 -0.17
N THR A 123 5.33 -10.21 0.91
CA THR A 123 5.82 -9.99 2.27
C THR A 123 7.02 -10.85 2.61
N VAL A 124 6.97 -12.15 2.31
CA VAL A 124 8.01 -13.11 2.73
C VAL A 124 9.39 -12.80 2.14
N PRO A 125 9.55 -12.59 0.82
CA PRO A 125 10.87 -12.22 0.29
C PRO A 125 11.41 -10.91 0.86
N LYS A 126 10.55 -9.92 1.14
CA LYS A 126 10.99 -8.66 1.76
C LYS A 126 11.49 -8.88 3.18
N LEU A 127 10.78 -9.68 3.98
CA LEU A 127 11.22 -10.04 5.32
C LEU A 127 12.53 -10.83 5.31
N LEU A 128 12.68 -11.76 4.36
CA LEU A 128 13.92 -12.52 4.19
C LEU A 128 15.08 -11.60 3.80
N MET A 129 14.90 -10.69 2.84
CA MET A 129 15.92 -9.71 2.48
C MET A 129 16.26 -8.78 3.65
N ALA A 130 15.27 -8.30 4.39
CA ALA A 130 15.48 -7.47 5.58
C ALA A 130 16.28 -8.23 6.66
N PHE A 131 15.94 -9.50 6.90
CA PHE A 131 16.66 -10.36 7.83
C PHE A 131 18.12 -10.55 7.40
N VAL A 132 18.37 -10.87 6.13
CA VAL A 132 19.74 -11.02 5.60
C VAL A 132 20.52 -9.72 5.79
N VAL A 133 19.96 -8.57 5.40
CA VAL A 133 20.60 -7.26 5.55
C VAL A 133 20.97 -6.98 7.01
N VAL A 134 20.03 -7.15 7.94
CA VAL A 134 20.27 -6.96 9.37
C VAL A 134 21.36 -7.90 9.86
N GLN A 135 21.35 -9.16 9.43
CA GLN A 135 22.34 -10.13 9.88
C GLN A 135 23.74 -9.86 9.33
N THR A 136 23.86 -9.44 8.07
CA THR A 136 25.13 -8.97 7.51
C THR A 136 25.62 -7.70 8.18
N ALA A 137 24.73 -6.73 8.44
CA ALA A 137 25.10 -5.50 9.13
C ALA A 137 25.56 -5.78 10.56
N TYR A 138 24.87 -6.68 11.28
CA TYR A 138 25.25 -7.13 12.61
C TYR A 138 26.58 -7.88 12.61
N TYR A 139 26.77 -8.80 11.65
CA TYR A 139 28.03 -9.53 11.51
C TYR A 139 29.19 -8.57 11.25
N TYR A 140 29.02 -7.65 10.29
CA TYR A 140 30.03 -6.64 9.97
C TYR A 140 30.31 -5.75 11.18
N TRP A 141 29.29 -5.27 11.86
CA TRP A 141 29.47 -4.49 13.08
C TRP A 141 30.15 -5.28 14.20
N LYS A 142 29.90 -6.59 14.34
CA LYS A 142 30.46 -7.40 15.43
C LYS A 142 31.92 -7.78 15.23
N TYR A 143 32.33 -8.08 13.99
CA TYR A 143 33.65 -8.65 13.69
C TYR A 143 34.58 -7.70 12.93
N GLU A 144 34.03 -6.67 12.28
CA GLU A 144 34.79 -5.64 11.56
C GLU A 144 34.52 -4.28 12.23
N VAL A 145 34.64 -4.21 13.57
CA VAL A 145 34.70 -2.94 14.29
C VAL A 145 35.99 -2.24 13.90
N LYS A 146 35.98 -0.92 13.73
CA LYS A 146 37.20 -0.18 13.47
C LYS A 146 38.01 -0.02 14.77
N ASP A 147 39.05 -0.83 14.91
CA ASP A 147 40.04 -0.73 15.99
C ASP A 147 41.37 -0.11 15.52
N TRP A 148 42.28 0.14 16.46
CA TRP A 148 43.63 0.64 16.16
C TRP A 148 44.46 -0.31 15.30
N THR A 149 44.12 -1.61 15.26
CA THR A 149 44.78 -2.64 14.44
C THR A 149 44.33 -2.65 12.98
N HIS A 150 43.13 -2.13 12.67
CA HIS A 150 42.59 -2.10 11.30
C HIS A 150 41.68 -0.88 11.04
N LEU A 151 41.99 -0.14 9.98
CA LEU A 151 41.31 1.11 9.59
C LEU A 151 39.94 0.93 8.92
N ARG A 152 39.49 -0.31 8.70
CA ARG A 152 38.21 -0.63 8.04
C ARG A 152 37.15 -0.84 9.12
N GLY A 153 35.87 -0.77 8.72
CA GLY A 153 34.77 -1.07 9.63
C GLY A 153 34.02 0.13 10.18
N LEU A 154 33.08 -0.16 11.07
CA LEU A 154 32.30 0.86 11.78
C LEU A 154 33.04 1.31 13.03
N GLU A 155 33.17 2.63 13.22
CA GLU A 155 33.75 3.20 14.43
C GLU A 155 32.74 3.12 15.57
N SER A 156 33.02 2.29 16.58
CA SER A 156 32.23 2.27 17.82
C SER A 156 32.90 3.16 18.85
N MET A 157 32.27 4.30 19.16
CA MET A 157 32.67 5.08 20.32
C MET A 157 32.09 4.43 21.59
N PRO A 158 32.83 4.45 22.72
CA PRO A 158 32.26 4.04 23.99
C PRO A 158 31.01 4.88 24.29
N GLN A 159 29.98 4.26 24.86
CA GLN A 159 28.79 4.99 25.27
C GLN A 159 29.18 6.06 26.29
N LYS A 160 28.92 7.32 25.96
CA LYS A 160 29.04 8.40 26.93
C LYS A 160 27.86 8.28 27.89
N GLU A 161 28.12 7.97 29.14
CA GLU A 161 27.11 8.01 30.18
C GLU A 161 26.62 9.46 30.34
N VAL A 162 25.36 9.71 30.00
CA VAL A 162 24.73 11.02 30.17
C VAL A 162 24.04 11.04 31.53
N ILE A 163 24.61 11.78 32.47
CA ILE A 163 24.01 11.94 33.79
C ILE A 163 23.17 13.20 33.81
N VAL A 164 21.85 13.01 33.78
CA VAL A 164 20.85 14.10 33.68
C VAL A 164 21.00 15.13 34.80
N ASN A 165 21.33 14.68 36.02
CA ASN A 165 21.46 15.53 37.21
C ASN A 165 22.90 15.96 37.50
N ALA A 166 23.80 15.91 36.52
CA ALA A 166 25.19 16.33 36.67
C ALA A 166 25.39 17.65 37.44
N PRO A 167 24.68 18.76 37.14
CA PRO A 167 24.90 20.04 37.85
C PRO A 167 24.48 20.00 39.33
N ALA A 168 23.46 19.21 39.67
CA ALA A 168 23.00 19.07 41.05
C ALA A 168 23.94 18.18 41.88
N ILE A 169 24.59 17.20 41.24
CA ILE A 169 25.58 16.35 41.89
C ILE A 169 26.87 17.13 42.12
N GLU A 170 27.33 17.88 41.11
CA GLU A 170 28.57 18.67 41.21
C GLU A 170 28.46 19.78 42.26
N SER A 171 27.29 20.43 42.39
CA SER A 171 27.07 21.46 43.43
C SER A 171 27.07 20.90 44.85
N LYS A 172 26.59 19.66 45.05
CA LYS A 172 26.61 18.99 46.36
C LYS A 172 27.93 18.33 46.68
N PHE A 173 28.58 17.76 45.66
CA PHE A 173 29.78 16.94 45.78
C PHE A 173 30.76 17.27 44.63
N PRO A 174 31.55 18.35 44.75
CA PRO A 174 32.43 18.79 43.68
C PRO A 174 33.52 17.75 43.38
N GLY A 175 33.73 17.46 42.11
CA GLY A 175 34.73 16.49 41.62
C GLY A 175 34.40 15.03 41.94
N LEU A 176 33.21 14.72 42.44
CA LEU A 176 32.77 13.34 42.68
C LEU A 176 32.60 12.58 41.35
N MET A 177 32.11 13.26 40.33
CA MET A 177 31.84 12.65 39.02
C MET A 177 33.12 12.17 38.35
N ASP A 178 34.18 12.99 38.38
CA ASP A 178 35.49 12.65 37.81
C ASP A 178 36.20 11.49 38.54
N LYS A 179 35.87 11.28 39.82
CA LYS A 179 36.43 10.21 40.66
C LYS A 179 35.59 8.94 40.64
N GLY A 180 34.26 9.08 40.56
CA GLY A 180 33.31 7.99 40.68
C GLY A 180 32.93 7.34 39.35
N LEU A 181 33.09 8.06 38.24
CA LEU A 181 32.83 7.52 36.90
C LEU A 181 34.13 7.06 36.28
N ALA A 182 34.17 5.79 35.89
CA ALA A 182 35.23 5.31 35.02
C ALA A 182 35.12 6.07 33.69
N ASN A 183 36.15 6.84 33.35
CA ASN A 183 36.28 7.41 32.02
C ASN A 183 37.27 6.54 31.24
N PRO A 184 36.81 5.50 30.51
CA PRO A 184 37.70 4.62 29.77
C PRO A 184 38.53 5.37 28.71
N SER A 185 38.04 6.52 28.22
CA SER A 185 38.79 7.37 27.28
C SER A 185 39.94 8.16 27.90
N LYS A 186 40.01 8.27 29.24
CA LYS A 186 41.04 9.04 29.96
C LYS A 186 42.40 8.35 29.90
N ASP A 187 42.40 7.04 30.08
CA ASP A 187 43.58 6.18 30.12
C ASP A 187 43.72 5.33 28.83
N ASP A 188 42.91 5.62 27.83
CA ASP A 188 42.95 4.93 26.54
C ASP A 188 44.24 5.27 25.80
N TYR A 189 44.88 4.24 25.26
CA TYR A 189 46.28 4.35 24.86
C TYR A 189 46.52 5.37 23.75
N TYR A 190 45.54 5.65 22.86
CA TYR A 190 45.69 6.65 21.79
C TYR A 190 44.35 7.27 21.35
N THR A 191 44.33 8.60 21.16
CA THR A 191 43.37 9.22 20.23
C THR A 191 43.79 8.83 18.80
N PRO A 192 42.88 8.46 17.89
CA PRO A 192 43.22 8.08 16.52
C PRO A 192 44.04 9.14 15.76
N THR A 193 43.90 10.41 16.17
CA THR A 193 44.61 11.56 15.61
C THR A 193 45.98 11.83 16.24
N PHE A 194 46.38 11.06 17.27
CA PHE A 194 47.65 11.23 17.99
C PHE A 194 47.88 12.63 18.61
N ASN A 195 46.82 13.41 18.83
CA ASN A 195 46.91 14.81 19.27
C ASN A 195 47.52 15.01 20.67
N LYS A 196 47.61 13.95 21.49
CA LYS A 196 48.10 14.01 22.88
C LYS A 196 49.54 13.50 23.06
N ARG A 197 50.35 13.41 21.99
CA ARG A 197 51.77 13.05 22.13
C ARG A 197 52.54 14.19 22.80
N THR A 198 52.66 14.16 24.13
CA THR A 198 53.75 14.83 24.82
C THR A 198 54.96 13.90 24.73
N ALA A 199 55.95 14.23 23.91
CA ALA A 199 57.22 13.52 23.95
C ALA A 199 57.83 13.72 25.36
N TYR A 200 58.06 12.63 26.10
CA TYR A 200 58.76 12.72 27.39
C TYR A 200 60.22 13.16 27.23
N LEU A 201 60.75 13.02 26.02
CA LEU A 201 62.04 13.57 25.61
C LEU A 201 61.80 14.91 24.93
N ASP A 202 62.17 15.98 25.62
CA ASP A 202 62.39 17.27 24.96
C ASP A 202 63.64 17.14 24.09
N VAL A 203 63.43 16.95 22.78
CA VAL A 203 64.52 16.79 21.80
C VAL A 203 65.14 18.16 21.44
N GLY A 204 64.66 19.25 22.06
CA GLY A 204 65.06 20.62 21.75
C GLY A 204 64.55 21.07 20.38
N GLU A 205 64.81 22.34 20.06
CA GLU A 205 64.48 22.89 18.75
C GLU A 205 65.28 22.18 17.64
N THR A 206 64.59 21.68 16.62
CA THR A 206 65.24 21.08 15.46
C THR A 206 66.09 22.12 14.74
N LYS A 207 67.42 21.94 14.71
CA LYS A 207 68.36 22.80 13.96
C LYS A 207 68.22 22.75 12.43
N ARG A 208 67.16 22.12 11.90
CA ARG A 208 66.97 21.97 10.45
C ARG A 208 66.20 23.18 9.92
N PRO A 209 66.69 23.87 8.87
CA PRO A 209 66.13 25.13 8.40
C PRO A 209 64.90 24.95 7.47
N TRP A 210 64.08 23.91 7.66
CA TRP A 210 62.85 23.71 6.87
C TRP A 210 61.66 23.33 7.74
#